data_AF-A0A5C8WKS5-F1
#
_entry.id   AF-A0A5C8WKS5-F1
#
_cell.length_a   1.000
_cell.length_b   1.000
_cell.length_c   1.000
_cell.angle_alpha   90.00
_cell.angle_beta   90.00
_cell.angle_gamma   90.00
#
_symmetry.space_group_name_H-M   'P 1'
#
loop_
_entity.id
_entity.type
_entity.pdbx_description
1 polymer ?
#
loop_
_entity_poly.entity_id
_entity_poly.type
_entity_poly.pdbx_seq_one_letter_code
_entity_poly.pdbx_strand_id
1 'polypeptide(L)' 'PPGCPFHPRCPAAIAVCRTELPLPRPVGAAHTVACHRDRGAFG' A
#
# COMPACT_ATOMS: atom_id res chain seq x y z
N PRO A 1 8.80 -8.99 -8.14
CA PRO A 1 9.54 -7.70 -8.15
C PRO A 1 9.72 -7.22 -6.70
N PRO A 2 10.73 -6.39 -6.39
CA PRO A 2 10.97 -5.91 -5.03
C PRO A 2 9.87 -4.95 -4.51
N GLY A 3 9.12 -4.30 -5.42
CA GLY A 3 8.00 -3.41 -5.07
C GLY A 3 6.67 -4.09 -4.77
N CYS A 4 5.65 -3.27 -4.49
CA CYS A 4 4.26 -3.68 -4.27
C CYS A 4 3.76 -4.68 -5.34
N PRO A 5 3.33 -5.91 -4.98
CA PRO A 5 2.90 -6.93 -5.94
C PRO A 5 1.77 -6.50 -6.88
N PHE A 6 0.98 -5.51 -6.45
CA PHE A 6 -0.14 -4.98 -7.23
C PHE A 6 0.26 -3.89 -8.24
N HIS A 7 1.48 -3.35 -8.18
CA HIS A 7 1.92 -2.24 -9.02
C HIS A 7 1.74 -2.45 -10.54
N PRO A 8 1.85 -3.67 -11.12
CA PRO A 8 1.65 -3.85 -12.57
C PRO A 8 0.20 -3.65 -13.02
N ARG A 9 -0.77 -3.79 -12.11
CA ARG A 9 -2.21 -3.76 -12.39
C ARG A 9 -2.99 -2.71 -11.60
N CYS A 10 -2.32 -1.99 -10.70
CA CYS A 10 -2.94 -0.98 -9.86
C CYS A 10 -3.08 0.34 -10.64
N PRO A 11 -4.29 0.86 -10.89
CA PRO A 11 -4.49 2.12 -11.61
C PRO A 11 -4.00 3.34 -10.82
N ALA A 12 -3.77 3.17 -9.51
CA ALA A 12 -3.28 4.19 -8.60
C ALA A 12 -1.78 4.03 -8.26
N ALA A 13 -1.04 3.20 -8.99
CA ALA A 13 0.38 2.95 -8.75
C ALA A 13 1.20 4.25 -8.91
N ILE A 14 2.03 4.53 -7.90
CA ILE A 14 3.01 5.63 -7.91
C ILE A 14 4.43 5.06 -7.99
N ALA A 15 5.44 5.92 -8.18
CA ALA A 15 6.82 5.50 -8.42
C ALA A 15 7.35 4.52 -7.35
N VAL A 16 7.15 4.83 -6.06
CA VAL A 16 7.59 3.98 -4.93
C VAL A 16 6.96 2.58 -4.94
N CYS A 17 5.77 2.39 -5.54
CA CYS A 17 5.14 1.07 -5.66
C CYS A 17 5.97 0.08 -6.49
N ARG A 18 6.86 0.54 -7.36
CA ARG A 18 7.68 -0.33 -8.22
C ARG A 18 8.96 -0.81 -7.52
N THR A 19 9.42 -0.06 -6.53
CA THR A 19 10.72 -0.27 -5.88
C THR A 19 10.60 -0.78 -4.45
N GLU A 20 9.51 -0.46 -3.75
CA GLU A 20 9.36 -0.77 -2.33
C GLU A 20 8.07 -1.51 -2.01
N LEU A 21 8.17 -2.43 -1.05
CA LEU A 21 7.03 -3.14 -0.48
C LEU A 21 6.33 -2.22 0.54
N PRO A 22 5.01 -1.99 0.43
CA PRO A 22 4.30 -1.20 1.43
C PRO A 22 4.22 -1.96 2.76
N LEU A 23 4.40 -1.24 3.85
CA LEU A 23 4.20 -1.80 5.19
C LEU A 23 2.70 -1.94 5.49
N PRO A 24 2.27 -3.08 6.08
CA PRO A 24 0.90 -3.26 6.52
C PRO A 24 0.59 -2.31 7.69
N ARG A 25 -0.56 -1.64 7.61
CA ARG A 25 -1.08 -0.74 8.64
C ARG A 25 -2.53 -1.07 8.96
N PRO A 26 -2.95 -1.02 10.24
CA PRO A 26 -4.34 -1.19 10.59
C PRO A 26 -5.15 -0.02 10.03
N VAL A 27 -6.29 -0.34 9.42
CA VAL A 27 -7.27 0.62 8.91
C VAL A 27 -8.65 0.36 9.50
N GLY A 28 -8.71 0.07 10.80
CA GLY A 28 -9.93 -0.23 11.53
C GLY A 28 -9.72 -1.42 12.47
N ALA A 29 -10.77 -1.79 13.20
CA ALA A 29 -10.65 -2.78 14.28
C ALA A 29 -10.18 -4.18 13.83
N ALA A 30 -10.44 -4.57 12.59
CA ALA A 30 -10.11 -5.91 12.06
C ALA A 30 -9.56 -5.88 10.62
N HIS A 31 -9.16 -4.71 10.13
CA HIS A 31 -8.74 -4.53 8.74
C HIS A 31 -7.32 -3.98 8.68
N THR A 32 -6.52 -4.54 7.80
CA THR A 32 -5.12 -4.15 7.59
C THR A 32 -4.89 -3.90 6.10
N VAL A 33 -4.21 -2.81 5.78
CA VAL A 33 -3.88 -2.42 4.41
C VAL A 33 -2.38 -2.21 4.29
N ALA A 34 -1.79 -2.80 3.26
CA ALA A 34 -0.41 -2.54 2.84
C ALA A 34 -0.44 -1.74 1.53
N CYS A 35 -0.74 -0.44 1.62
CA CYS A 35 -0.81 0.47 0.47
C CYS A 35 0.03 1.71 0.72
N HIS A 36 0.88 2.09 -0.24
CA HIS A 36 1.67 3.33 -0.21
C HIS A 36 0.83 4.60 -0.28
N ARG A 37 -0.42 4.49 -0.74
CA ARG A 37 -1.37 5.62 -0.83
C ARG A 37 -2.34 5.70 0.33
N ASP A 38 -2.39 4.68 1.19
CA ASP A 38 -3.21 4.76 2.37
C ASP A 38 -2.67 5.87 3.28
N ARG A 39 -3.52 6.80 3.69
CA ARG A 39 -3.11 7.95 4.51
C ARG A 39 -3.07 7.65 5.99
N GLY A 40 -3.18 6.37 6.39
CA GLY A 40 -2.97 5.85 7.75
C GLY A 40 -3.17 6.87 8.85
N ALA A 41 -4.40 7.32 9.00
CA ALA A 41 -4.83 8.12 10.14
C ALA A 41 -6.32 7.86 10.28
N PHE A 42 -6.63 6.82 11.04
CA PHE A 42 -7.88 6.82 11.78
C PHE A 42 -7.82 8.05 12.69
N GLY A 43 -8.76 8.97 12.50
CA GLY A 43 -9.27 9.73 13.64
C GLY A 43 -10.04 8.80 14.55
#